data_AF-A0A086Y658-F1
#
_entry.id   AF-A0A086Y658-F1
#
_cell.length_a   1.000
_cell.length_b   1.000
_cell.length_c   1.000
_cell.angle_alpha   90.00
_cell.angle_beta   90.00
_cell.angle_gamma   90.00
#
_symmetry.space_group_name_H-M   'P 1'
#
loop_
_entity.id
_entity.type
_entity.pdbx_description
1 polymer ?
#
loop_
_entity_poly.entity_id
_entity_poly.type
_entity_poly.pdbx_seq_one_letter_code
_entity_poly.pdbx_strand_id
1 'polypeptide(L)'
;MQLPISTDKVATVIIRARKFDADMPDAGQGRELRAFIAALNEDEQAALTAILWIGRETFDASEFDEAFATARDEATTPTEDYLLGIPLLADYLEDGMNALGIDVEDEGEEAFPTV
;
A
#
# COMPACT_ATOMS: atom_id res chain seq x y z
N MET A 1 -12.07 -14.22 -2.06
CA MET A 1 -11.26 -13.41 -2.99
C MET A 1 -9.80 -13.71 -2.67
N GLN A 2 -8.94 -13.92 -3.67
CA GLN A 2 -7.50 -14.12 -3.42
C GLN A 2 -6.76 -12.95 -4.05
N LEU A 3 -6.06 -12.17 -3.23
CA LEU A 3 -5.28 -11.04 -3.72
C LEU A 3 -4.01 -11.53 -4.44
N PRO A 4 -3.57 -10.85 -5.51
CA PRO A 4 -2.28 -11.10 -6.16
C PRO A 4 -1.06 -10.66 -5.33
N ILE A 5 -1.28 -10.22 -4.08
CA ILE A 5 -0.28 -9.79 -3.11
C ILE A 5 -0.64 -10.34 -1.73
N SER A 6 0.35 -10.70 -0.91
CA SER A 6 0.12 -11.17 0.46
C SER A 6 -0.18 -10.02 1.42
N THR A 7 -1.04 -10.26 2.41
CA THR A 7 -1.40 -9.29 3.45
C THR A 7 -0.16 -8.74 4.17
N ASP A 8 0.82 -9.58 4.52
CA ASP A 8 2.10 -9.15 5.14
C ASP A 8 2.85 -8.09 4.31
N LYS A 9 2.84 -8.22 2.99
CA LYS A 9 3.53 -7.26 2.10
C LYS A 9 2.79 -5.93 2.10
N VAL A 10 1.46 -5.96 2.06
CA VAL A 10 0.63 -4.75 2.15
C VAL A 10 0.83 -4.06 3.51
N ALA A 11 0.78 -4.81 4.62
CA ALA A 11 1.07 -4.31 5.96
C ALA A 11 2.46 -3.67 6.06
N THR A 12 3.47 -4.31 5.47
CA THR A 12 4.84 -3.76 5.41
C THR A 12 4.88 -2.41 4.68
N VAL A 13 4.12 -2.27 3.58
CA VAL A 13 4.01 -0.98 2.85
C VAL A 13 3.32 0.06 3.71
N ILE A 14 2.20 -0.27 4.36
CA ILE A 14 1.43 0.64 5.24
C ILE A 14 2.33 1.19 6.35
N ILE A 15 3.00 0.32 7.11
CA ILE A 15 3.87 0.71 8.23
C ILE A 15 5.00 1.64 7.76
N ARG A 16 5.61 1.34 6.61
CA ARG A 16 6.70 2.16 6.05
C ARG A 16 6.21 3.48 5.48
N ALA A 17 5.05 3.47 4.81
CA ALA A 17 4.40 4.67 4.29
C ALA A 17 4.01 5.63 5.43
N ARG A 18 3.48 5.12 6.55
CA ARG A 18 3.14 5.93 7.73
C ARG A 18 4.37 6.59 8.35
N LYS A 19 5.50 5.88 8.40
CA LYS A 19 6.79 6.46 8.84
C LYS A 19 7.33 7.51 7.89
N PHE A 20 7.10 7.34 6.59
CA PHE A 20 7.48 8.31 5.56
C PHE A 20 6.61 9.58 5.62
N ASP A 21 5.30 9.44 5.79
CA ASP A 21 4.33 10.55 5.86
C ASP A 21 4.37 11.33 7.17
N ALA A 22 4.94 10.77 8.25
CA ALA A 22 5.07 11.42 9.56
C ALA A 22 6.02 12.64 9.59
N ASP A 23 6.38 13.18 8.42
CA ASP A 23 7.21 14.38 8.22
C ASP A 23 8.55 14.32 8.98
N MET A 24 9.03 13.10 9.27
CA MET A 24 10.37 12.86 9.79
C MET A 24 11.34 12.80 8.61
N PRO A 25 12.23 13.80 8.45
CA PRO A 25 13.08 13.92 7.28
C PRO A 25 14.28 12.97 7.40
N ASP A 26 14.04 11.66 7.34
CA ASP A 26 15.08 10.70 7.03
C ASP A 26 14.92 10.21 5.60
N ALA A 27 15.74 10.76 4.70
CA ALA A 27 15.83 10.32 3.31
C ALA A 27 16.14 8.82 3.17
N GLY A 28 16.57 8.13 4.25
CA GLY A 28 16.64 6.67 4.32
C GLY A 28 15.28 5.98 4.14
N GLN A 29 14.24 6.45 4.84
CA GLN A 29 12.95 5.75 4.90
C GLN A 29 12.20 5.76 3.56
N GLY A 30 12.19 6.91 2.88
CA GLY A 30 11.62 7.00 1.53
C GLY A 30 12.35 6.10 0.53
N ARG A 31 13.67 5.96 0.64
CA ARG A 31 14.45 5.04 -0.22
C ARG A 31 14.15 3.57 0.07
N GLU A 32 13.96 3.21 1.34
CA GLU A 32 13.62 1.83 1.73
C GLU A 32 12.21 1.42 1.31
N LEU A 33 11.22 2.31 1.45
CA LEU A 33 9.87 2.09 0.95
C LEU A 33 9.87 1.95 -0.58
N ARG A 34 10.52 2.88 -1.28
CA ARG A 34 10.67 2.85 -2.74
C ARG A 34 11.29 1.54 -3.21
N ALA A 35 12.41 1.13 -2.59
CA ALA A 35 13.11 -0.10 -2.95
C ALA A 35 12.28 -1.35 -2.69
N PHE A 36 11.46 -1.36 -1.62
CA PHE A 36 10.57 -2.47 -1.33
C PHE A 36 9.46 -2.62 -2.37
N ILE A 37 8.79 -1.52 -2.74
CA ILE A 37 7.75 -1.54 -3.77
C ILE A 37 8.35 -1.94 -5.12
N ALA A 38 9.51 -1.40 -5.48
CA ALA A 38 10.21 -1.74 -6.72
C ALA A 38 10.63 -3.24 -6.80
N ALA A 39 10.76 -3.91 -5.66
CA ALA A 39 11.11 -5.34 -5.59
C ALA A 39 9.89 -6.28 -5.68
N LEU A 40 8.66 -5.73 -5.59
CA LEU A 40 7.44 -6.48 -5.84
C LEU A 40 7.36 -6.87 -7.32
N ASN A 41 6.76 -8.03 -7.61
CA ASN A 41 6.49 -8.39 -9.00
C ASN A 41 5.37 -7.51 -9.61
N GLU A 42 5.21 -7.55 -10.92
CA GLU A 42 4.24 -6.69 -11.64
C GLU A 42 2.79 -6.86 -11.15
N ASP A 43 2.38 -8.09 -10.83
CA ASP A 43 1.04 -8.37 -10.30
C ASP A 43 0.90 -7.83 -8.87
N GLU A 44 1.93 -7.95 -8.04
CA GLU A 44 1.93 -7.41 -6.68
C GLU A 44 1.87 -5.88 -6.68
N GLN A 45 2.59 -5.23 -7.59
CA GLN A 45 2.55 -3.78 -7.77
C GLN A 45 1.16 -3.31 -8.23
N ALA A 46 0.59 -3.98 -9.24
CA ALA A 46 -0.75 -3.65 -9.73
C ALA A 46 -1.83 -3.90 -8.66
N ALA A 47 -1.70 -4.97 -7.86
CA ALA A 47 -2.59 -5.24 -6.74
C ALA A 47 -2.51 -4.13 -5.69
N LEU A 48 -1.32 -3.66 -5.36
CA LEU A 48 -1.11 -2.57 -4.41
C LEU A 48 -1.76 -1.26 -4.90
N THR A 49 -1.62 -0.93 -6.18
CA THR A 49 -2.30 0.22 -6.80
C THR A 49 -3.81 0.05 -6.81
N ALA A 50 -4.34 -1.15 -7.08
CA ALA A 50 -5.78 -1.41 -7.04
C ALA A 50 -6.35 -1.25 -5.62
N ILE A 51 -5.65 -1.76 -4.59
CA ILE A 51 -6.02 -1.57 -3.17
C ILE A 51 -6.06 -0.08 -2.83
N LEU A 52 -5.02 0.68 -3.23
CA LEU A 52 -4.99 2.14 -3.05
C LEU A 52 -6.22 2.81 -3.69
N TRP A 53 -6.56 2.44 -4.93
CA TRP A 53 -7.70 3.05 -5.62
C TRP A 53 -9.04 2.73 -4.96
N ILE A 54 -9.19 1.55 -4.36
CA ILE A 54 -10.38 1.19 -3.58
C ILE A 54 -10.47 2.04 -2.31
N GLY A 55 -9.37 2.21 -1.57
CA GLY A 55 -9.36 3.08 -0.39
C GLY A 55 -9.59 4.57 -0.72
N ARG A 56 -9.34 4.97 -1.97
CA ARG A 56 -9.67 6.30 -2.50
C ARG A 56 -11.10 6.39 -3.06
N GLU A 57 -11.89 5.33 -2.95
CA GLU A 57 -13.24 5.22 -3.51
C GLU A 57 -13.27 5.48 -5.04
N THR A 58 -12.16 5.21 -5.73
CA THR A 58 -12.08 5.30 -7.20
C THR A 58 -12.71 4.06 -7.86
N PHE A 59 -12.61 2.91 -7.18
CA PHE A 59 -13.29 1.66 -7.50
C PHE A 59 -13.94 1.12 -6.23
N ASP A 60 -15.05 0.40 -6.37
CA ASP A 60 -15.64 -0.34 -5.25
C ASP A 60 -14.83 -1.61 -4.95
N ALA A 61 -14.94 -2.13 -3.72
CA ALA A 61 -14.30 -3.40 -3.35
C ALA A 61 -14.75 -4.59 -4.21
N SER A 62 -15.99 -4.55 -4.74
CA SER A 62 -16.50 -5.55 -5.69
C SER A 62 -15.87 -5.44 -7.08
N GLU A 63 -15.21 -4.33 -7.40
CA GLU A 63 -14.59 -4.04 -8.69
C GLU A 63 -13.07 -4.26 -8.66
N PHE A 64 -12.56 -4.97 -7.64
CA PHE A 64 -11.12 -5.24 -7.48
C PHE A 64 -10.46 -5.80 -8.75
N ASP A 65 -11.11 -6.76 -9.42
CA ASP A 65 -10.55 -7.37 -10.64
C ASP A 65 -10.42 -6.36 -11.80
N GLU A 66 -11.34 -5.40 -11.89
CA GLU A 66 -11.29 -4.31 -12.87
C GLU A 66 -10.23 -3.28 -12.51
N ALA A 67 -10.16 -2.89 -11.23
CA ALA A 67 -9.12 -2.01 -10.72
C ALA A 67 -7.73 -2.60 -10.94
N PHE A 68 -7.56 -3.90 -10.71
CA PHE A 68 -6.31 -4.62 -10.93
C PHE A 68 -5.92 -4.68 -12.41
N ALA A 69 -6.85 -5.02 -13.29
CA ALA A 69 -6.59 -5.03 -14.74
C ALA A 69 -6.19 -3.63 -15.24
N THR A 70 -6.91 -2.61 -14.77
CA THR A 70 -6.61 -1.21 -15.09
C THR A 70 -5.23 -0.81 -14.57
N ALA A 71 -4.87 -1.19 -13.34
CA ALA A 71 -3.57 -0.89 -12.76
C ALA A 71 -2.42 -1.55 -13.55
N ARG A 72 -2.61 -2.77 -14.07
CA ARG A 72 -1.64 -3.42 -14.95
C ARG A 72 -1.48 -2.70 -16.28
N ASP A 73 -2.58 -2.31 -16.91
CA ASP A 73 -2.57 -1.66 -18.23
C ASP A 73 -2.02 -0.22 -18.15
N GLU A 74 -2.27 0.48 -17.04
CA GLU A 74 -1.84 1.86 -16.82
C GLU A 74 -0.44 2.01 -16.18
N ALA A 75 0.25 0.90 -15.86
CA ALA A 75 1.60 0.87 -15.26
C ALA A 75 2.72 1.37 -16.20
N THR A 76 2.55 2.57 -16.75
CA THR A 76 3.47 3.25 -17.67
C THR A 76 4.56 4.05 -16.97
N THR A 77 4.38 4.30 -15.67
CA THR A 77 5.34 4.94 -14.75
C THR A 77 5.74 3.92 -13.68
N PRO A 78 6.98 3.93 -13.16
CA PRO A 78 7.36 3.04 -12.07
C PRO A 78 6.38 3.16 -10.90
N THR A 79 5.77 2.04 -10.51
CA THR A 79 4.70 2.01 -9.50
C THR A 79 5.19 2.58 -8.17
N GLU A 80 6.45 2.35 -7.82
CA GLU A 80 7.03 2.92 -6.61
C GLU A 80 7.03 4.45 -6.63
N ASP A 81 7.35 5.09 -7.77
CA ASP A 81 7.38 6.55 -7.87
C ASP A 81 5.95 7.12 -7.87
N TYR A 82 5.00 6.42 -8.47
CA TYR A 82 3.57 6.77 -8.41
C TYR A 82 3.05 6.74 -6.97
N LEU A 83 3.23 5.61 -6.27
CA LEU A 83 2.71 5.42 -4.91
C LEU A 83 3.38 6.35 -3.90
N LEU A 84 4.69 6.57 -3.97
CA LEU A 84 5.38 7.53 -3.08
C LEU A 84 4.97 8.98 -3.32
N GLY A 85 4.37 9.28 -4.48
CA GLY A 85 3.78 10.59 -4.76
C GLY A 85 2.38 10.79 -4.17
N ILE A 86 1.76 9.74 -3.61
CA ILE A 86 0.42 9.79 -3.03
C ILE A 86 0.55 10.20 -1.55
N PRO A 87 0.00 11.37 -1.16
CA PRO A 87 -0.07 11.72 0.25
C PRO A 87 -1.05 10.78 0.97
N LEU A 88 -0.78 10.47 2.25
CA LEU A 88 -1.63 9.56 3.04
C LEU A 88 -1.72 8.17 2.43
N LEU A 89 -0.64 7.70 1.79
CA LEU A 89 -0.58 6.39 1.13
C LEU A 89 -0.96 5.28 2.11
N ALA A 90 -0.49 5.35 3.35
CA ALA A 90 -0.80 4.37 4.38
C ALA A 90 -2.30 4.27 4.64
N ASP A 91 -2.97 5.40 4.84
CA ASP A 91 -4.39 5.45 5.19
C ASP A 91 -5.25 4.90 4.05
N TYR A 92 -4.95 5.25 2.80
CA TYR A 92 -5.67 4.69 1.65
C TYR A 92 -5.45 3.19 1.45
N LEU A 93 -4.27 2.66 1.77
CA LEU A 93 -4.05 1.22 1.70
C LEU A 93 -4.80 0.47 2.81
N GLU A 94 -4.87 1.03 4.02
CA GLU A 94 -5.67 0.49 5.12
C GLU A 94 -7.17 0.49 4.77
N ASP A 95 -7.68 1.62 4.30
CA ASP A 95 -9.08 1.76 3.88
C ASP A 95 -9.44 0.78 2.76
N GLY A 96 -8.53 0.60 1.79
CA GLY A 96 -8.70 -0.37 0.70
C GLY A 96 -8.73 -1.81 1.20
N MET A 97 -7.85 -2.18 2.13
CA MET A 97 -7.83 -3.52 2.73
C MET A 97 -9.09 -3.78 3.57
N ASN A 98 -9.53 -2.79 4.34
CA ASN A 98 -10.77 -2.85 5.13
C ASN A 98 -12.01 -3.00 4.22
N ALA A 99 -12.09 -2.22 3.14
CA ALA A 99 -13.16 -2.34 2.15
C ALA A 99 -13.22 -3.74 1.50
N LEU A 100 -12.06 -4.38 1.31
CA LEU A 100 -11.93 -5.76 0.83
C LEU A 100 -12.25 -6.81 1.92
N GLY A 101 -12.52 -6.38 3.15
CA GLY A 101 -12.80 -7.25 4.30
C GLY A 101 -11.56 -7.98 4.82
N ILE A 102 -10.37 -7.39 4.66
CA ILE A 102 -9.10 -7.96 5.08
C ILE A 102 -8.51 -7.08 6.17
N ASP A 103 -8.43 -7.61 7.38
CA ASP A 103 -7.73 -6.97 8.48
C ASP A 103 -6.22 -7.03 8.22
N VAL A 104 -5.63 -5.86 8.05
CA VAL A 104 -4.19 -5.62 8.22
C VAL A 104 -4.02 -5.13 9.64
N GLU A 105 -3.47 -5.96 10.52
CA GLU A 105 -3.08 -5.49 11.85
C GLU A 105 -2.04 -4.39 11.65
N ASP A 106 -2.39 -3.15 12.00
CA ASP A 106 -1.41 -2.12 12.26
C ASP A 106 -0.67 -2.62 13.52
N GLU A 107 0.49 -3.27 13.34
CA GLU A 107 1.50 -3.43 14.41
C GLU A 107 2.09 -2.04 14.71
N GLY A 108 1.20 -1.10 15.04
CA GLY A 108 1.49 0.20 15.58
C GLY A 108 1.94 0.00 17.02
N GLU A 109 3.26 -0.03 17.18
CA GLU A 109 3.95 0.14 18.46
C GLU A 109 3.67 -0.96 19.49
N GLU A 110 4.64 -1.87 19.66
CA GLU A 110 4.73 -2.66 20.88
C GLU A 110 4.60 -1.73 22.09
N ALA A 111 3.58 -2.00 22.91
CA ALA A 111 3.35 -1.33 24.17
C ALA A 111 4.67 -1.20 24.93
N PHE A 112 5.15 0.03 25.15
CA PHE A 112 6.21 0.28 26.12
C PHE A 112 5.75 -0.33 27.47
N PRO A 113 6.44 -1.36 28.02
CA PRO A 113 6.18 -1.73 29.40
C PRO A 113 6.70 -0.57 30.25
N THR A 114 5.80 0.26 30.76
CA THR A 114 6.11 1.21 31.83
C THR A 114 6.59 0.40 33.03
N VAL A 115 7.91 0.39 33.25
CA VAL A 115 8.55 -0.08 34.48
C VAL A 115 8.60 1.05 35.51
#